data_AF-A0A963NAV4-F1
#
_entry.id   AF-A0A963NAV4-F1
#
_cell.length_a   1.000
_cell.length_b   1.000
_cell.length_c   1.000
_cell.angle_alpha   90.00
_cell.angle_beta   90.00
_cell.angle_gamma   90.00
#
_symmetry.space_group_name_H-M   'P 1'
#
loop_
_entity.id
_entity.type
_entity.pdbx_description
1 polymer ?
#
loop_
_entity_poly.entity_id
_entity_poly.type
_entity_poly.pdbx_seq_one_letter_code
_entity_poly.pdbx_strand_id
1 'polypeptide(L)'
;MSALREALIQYVAVRRALGTKFREPAVTLDHFVDFLEREAAEFITTELALRWAIEPEQVQRATWARRLGLARGFAGWLSAVDSRTEVPPRRILDARRRRTAPHIYTDQQIERLIAEASQLPSPTGLRALTYSTLIGLLAATGLRPGEALALDRSDVDLANGILSIRQTKFGKSRFVPVEDSTRGALEHYAQRRDELCSHRRSEAFLVSEKGIRLAGFAARRTFAKISCALGLRPQAERRRIGRGPRLQDFRHSFATGRLVEWYRAGLDIKQELPKLATYLGHVDVGLTYWYIEAVPELLQLASDYPCVQLPGGEP
;
A
#
# COMPACT_ATOMS: atom_id res chain seq x y z
N MET A 1 -7.36 -9.88 -34.72
CA MET A 1 -7.67 -9.42 -33.35
C MET A 1 -9.18 -9.36 -33.23
N SER A 2 -9.78 -9.73 -32.10
CA SER A 2 -11.23 -9.60 -31.91
C SER A 2 -11.62 -8.13 -31.69
N ALA A 3 -12.87 -7.78 -32.00
CA ALA A 3 -13.41 -6.44 -31.73
C ALA A 3 -13.33 -6.08 -30.23
N LEU A 4 -13.54 -7.04 -29.34
CA LEU A 4 -13.40 -6.86 -27.88
C LEU A 4 -11.96 -6.54 -27.46
N ARG A 5 -10.96 -7.13 -28.12
CA ARG A 5 -9.55 -6.85 -27.85
C ARG A 5 -9.14 -5.46 -28.32
N GLU A 6 -9.63 -5.03 -29.48
CA GLU A 6 -9.45 -3.65 -29.96
C GLU A 6 -10.10 -2.64 -29.02
N ALA A 7 -11.34 -2.90 -28.59
CA ALA A 7 -12.04 -2.11 -27.60
C ALA A 7 -11.27 -2.02 -26.27
N LEU A 8 -10.68 -3.12 -25.80
CA LEU A 8 -9.86 -3.11 -24.59
C LEU A 8 -8.61 -2.22 -24.74
N ILE A 9 -7.91 -2.30 -25.87
CA ILE A 9 -6.73 -1.46 -26.15
C ILE A 9 -7.12 0.03 -26.07
N GLN A 10 -8.22 0.41 -26.72
CA GLN A 10 -8.74 1.79 -26.69
C GLN A 10 -9.15 2.22 -25.28
N TYR A 11 -9.89 1.38 -24.56
CA TYR A 11 -10.29 1.65 -23.19
C TYR A 11 -9.07 1.87 -22.28
N VAL A 12 -8.06 1.01 -22.37
CA VAL A 12 -6.81 1.15 -21.60
C VAL A 12 -6.07 2.44 -21.96
N ALA A 13 -6.04 2.81 -23.25
CA ALA A 13 -5.46 4.07 -23.69
C ALA A 13 -6.18 5.29 -23.08
N VAL A 14 -7.52 5.32 -23.14
CA VAL A 14 -8.34 6.38 -22.53
C VAL A 14 -8.09 6.47 -21.02
N ARG A 15 -8.10 5.34 -20.30
CA ARG A 15 -7.85 5.31 -18.85
C ARG A 15 -6.45 5.82 -18.49
N ARG A 16 -5.46 5.60 -19.35
CA ARG A 16 -4.10 6.12 -19.18
C ARG A 16 -4.00 7.61 -19.49
N ALA A 17 -4.67 8.07 -20.55
CA ALA A 17 -4.75 9.50 -20.89
C ALA A 17 -5.40 10.33 -19.78
N LEU A 18 -6.37 9.76 -19.07
CA LEU A 18 -7.00 10.36 -17.87
C LEU A 18 -6.11 10.31 -16.60
N GLY A 19 -4.81 10.04 -16.74
CA GLY A 19 -3.83 10.14 -15.65
C GLY A 19 -3.70 8.90 -14.77
N THR A 20 -4.36 7.78 -15.08
CA THR A 20 -4.22 6.53 -14.30
C THR A 20 -3.19 5.59 -14.92
N LYS A 21 -2.21 5.07 -14.16
CA LYS A 21 -1.23 4.10 -14.70
C LYS A 21 -1.90 2.83 -15.27
N PHE A 22 -3.07 2.47 -14.74
CA PHE A 22 -3.96 1.39 -15.20
C PHE A 22 -3.30 0.02 -15.51
N ARG A 23 -2.14 -0.28 -14.92
CA ARG A 23 -1.36 -1.50 -15.26
C ARG A 23 -2.05 -2.80 -14.85
N GLU A 24 -2.33 -2.95 -13.57
CA GLU A 24 -2.95 -4.18 -13.04
C GLU A 24 -4.42 -4.37 -13.48
N PRO A 25 -5.25 -3.30 -13.53
CA PRO A 25 -6.55 -3.38 -14.17
C PRO A 25 -6.51 -3.83 -15.63
N ALA A 26 -5.55 -3.33 -16.43
CA ALA A 26 -5.40 -3.74 -17.82
C ALA A 26 -5.10 -5.23 -17.96
N VAL A 27 -4.14 -5.77 -17.20
CA VAL A 27 -3.84 -7.21 -17.21
C VAL A 27 -5.05 -8.05 -16.78
N THR A 28 -5.79 -7.59 -15.78
CA THR A 28 -6.99 -8.31 -15.33
C THR A 28 -8.10 -8.30 -16.37
N LEU A 29 -8.27 -7.20 -17.10
CA LEU A 29 -9.23 -7.09 -18.20
C LEU A 29 -8.79 -7.86 -19.45
N ASP A 30 -7.49 -8.00 -19.69
CA ASP A 30 -6.94 -8.84 -20.75
C ASP A 30 -7.39 -10.29 -20.54
N HIS A 31 -7.23 -10.82 -19.32
CA HIS A 31 -7.78 -12.14 -18.95
C HIS A 31 -9.32 -12.23 -19.03
N PHE A 32 -10.04 -11.10 -18.95
CA PHE A 32 -11.49 -11.10 -19.17
C PHE A 32 -11.83 -11.22 -20.65
N VAL A 33 -11.12 -10.49 -21.51
CA VAL A 33 -11.28 -10.60 -22.96
C VAL A 33 -10.86 -11.99 -23.45
N ASP A 34 -9.78 -12.56 -22.91
CA ASP A 34 -9.39 -13.96 -23.19
C ASP A 34 -10.53 -14.93 -22.86
N PHE A 35 -11.24 -14.70 -21.75
CA PHE A 35 -12.40 -15.52 -21.38
C PHE A 35 -13.57 -15.33 -22.37
N LEU A 36 -13.89 -14.09 -22.75
CA LEU A 36 -14.98 -13.82 -23.70
C LEU A 36 -14.69 -14.41 -25.09
N GLU A 37 -13.44 -14.33 -25.55
CA GLU A 37 -13.01 -14.95 -26.81
C GLU A 37 -13.11 -16.48 -26.76
N ARG A 38 -12.77 -17.11 -25.62
CA ARG A 38 -12.95 -18.57 -25.42
C ARG A 38 -14.42 -18.99 -25.44
N GLU A 39 -15.32 -18.16 -24.91
CA GLU A 39 -16.76 -18.37 -24.95
C GLU A 39 -17.40 -17.97 -26.30
N ALA A 40 -16.57 -17.56 -27.29
CA ALA A 40 -17.01 -17.05 -28.58
C ALA A 40 -18.03 -15.90 -28.48
N ALA A 41 -17.93 -15.09 -27.42
CA ALA A 41 -18.85 -13.99 -27.17
C ALA A 41 -18.46 -12.76 -27.99
N GLU A 42 -19.42 -12.21 -28.74
CA GLU A 42 -19.22 -10.97 -29.50
C GLU A 42 -19.41 -9.70 -28.67
N PHE A 43 -20.21 -9.78 -27.60
CA PHE A 43 -20.54 -8.67 -26.71
C PHE A 43 -20.56 -9.14 -25.25
N ILE A 44 -20.45 -8.20 -24.32
CA ILE A 44 -20.44 -8.50 -22.89
C ILE A 44 -21.87 -8.67 -22.39
N THR A 45 -22.17 -9.79 -21.74
CA THR A 45 -23.42 -10.00 -20.99
C THR A 45 -23.16 -10.02 -19.49
N THR A 46 -24.20 -9.76 -18.71
CA THR A 46 -24.16 -9.84 -17.25
C THR A 46 -23.75 -11.24 -16.78
N GLU A 47 -24.27 -12.28 -17.45
CA GLU A 47 -23.97 -13.67 -17.14
C GLU A 47 -22.50 -14.01 -17.34
N LEU A 48 -21.93 -13.66 -18.51
CA LEU A 48 -20.53 -13.93 -18.83
C LEU A 48 -19.57 -13.18 -17.90
N ALA A 49 -19.87 -11.91 -17.60
CA ALA A 49 -19.09 -11.12 -16.66
C ALA A 49 -19.11 -11.73 -15.24
N LEU A 50 -20.26 -12.27 -14.82
CA LEU A 50 -20.39 -12.93 -13.52
C LEU A 50 -19.63 -14.27 -13.49
N ARG A 51 -19.82 -15.13 -14.50
CA ARG A 51 -19.10 -16.41 -14.64
C ARG A 51 -17.59 -16.22 -14.57
N TRP A 52 -17.06 -15.28 -15.34
CA TRP A 52 -15.63 -14.95 -15.28
C TRP A 52 -15.17 -14.38 -13.93
N ALA A 53 -16.00 -13.55 -13.29
CA ALA A 53 -15.64 -12.94 -12.02
C ALA A 53 -15.49 -13.99 -10.89
N ILE A 54 -16.29 -15.06 -10.92
CA ILE A 54 -16.31 -16.12 -9.91
C ILE A 54 -15.43 -17.34 -10.26
N GLU A 55 -14.90 -17.43 -11.48
CA GLU A 55 -14.02 -18.51 -11.96
C GLU A 55 -12.86 -18.84 -10.98
N PRO A 56 -12.18 -17.87 -10.31
CA PRO A 56 -11.10 -18.22 -9.39
C PRO A 56 -11.63 -18.89 -8.12
N GLU A 57 -11.17 -20.11 -7.86
CA GLU A 57 -11.45 -20.84 -6.62
C GLU A 57 -10.51 -20.43 -5.48
N GLN A 58 -10.94 -20.68 -4.23
CA GLN A 58 -10.17 -20.43 -3.00
C GLN A 58 -9.70 -18.98 -2.83
N VAL A 59 -10.39 -18.01 -3.43
CA VAL A 59 -10.16 -16.57 -3.23
C VAL A 59 -11.23 -15.96 -2.32
N GLN A 60 -10.94 -14.76 -1.79
CA GLN A 60 -11.94 -14.01 -1.02
C GLN A 60 -13.03 -13.46 -1.95
N ARG A 61 -14.29 -13.36 -1.48
CA ARG A 61 -15.40 -12.72 -2.22
C ARG A 61 -15.07 -11.30 -2.71
N ALA A 62 -14.21 -10.58 -1.99
CA ALA A 62 -13.72 -9.26 -2.40
C ALA A 62 -12.92 -9.30 -3.73
N THR A 63 -12.26 -10.42 -4.04
CA THR A 63 -11.58 -10.65 -5.32
C THR A 63 -12.59 -10.78 -6.45
N TRP A 64 -13.66 -11.56 -6.27
CA TRP A 64 -14.74 -11.69 -7.26
C TRP A 64 -15.40 -10.33 -7.53
N ALA A 65 -15.76 -9.59 -6.49
CA ALA A 65 -16.36 -8.27 -6.66
C ALA A 65 -15.41 -7.24 -7.30
N ARG A 66 -14.10 -7.36 -7.07
CA ARG A 66 -13.09 -6.54 -7.74
C ARG A 66 -13.02 -6.86 -9.23
N ARG A 67 -12.96 -8.15 -9.60
CA ARG A 67 -13.01 -8.61 -10.99
C ARG A 67 -14.27 -8.09 -11.68
N LEU A 68 -15.44 -8.36 -11.11
CA LEU A 68 -16.72 -7.89 -11.64
C LEU A 68 -16.79 -6.35 -11.74
N GLY A 69 -16.20 -5.63 -10.78
CA GLY A 69 -16.09 -4.17 -10.83
C GLY A 69 -15.27 -3.65 -12.00
N LEU A 70 -14.19 -4.33 -12.36
CA LEU A 70 -13.38 -4.00 -13.54
C LEU A 70 -14.14 -4.30 -14.83
N ALA A 71 -14.72 -5.51 -14.95
CA ALA A 71 -15.54 -5.90 -16.09
C ALA A 71 -16.69 -4.92 -16.31
N ARG A 72 -17.39 -4.52 -15.24
CA ARG A 72 -18.46 -3.51 -15.28
C ARG A 72 -17.99 -2.15 -15.77
N GLY A 73 -16.81 -1.71 -15.33
CA GLY A 73 -16.24 -0.44 -15.79
C GLY A 73 -15.91 -0.45 -17.28
N PHE A 74 -15.39 -1.57 -17.79
CA PHE A 74 -15.14 -1.76 -19.21
C PHE A 74 -16.46 -1.87 -20.01
N ALA A 75 -17.41 -2.66 -19.55
CA ALA A 75 -18.73 -2.82 -20.15
C ALA A 75 -19.48 -1.48 -20.24
N GLY A 76 -19.44 -0.65 -19.19
CA GLY A 76 -20.09 0.66 -19.20
C GLY A 76 -19.44 1.68 -20.14
N TRP A 77 -18.15 1.50 -20.48
CA TRP A 77 -17.51 2.29 -21.53
C TRP A 77 -17.91 1.76 -22.91
N LEU A 78 -17.90 0.43 -23.08
CA LEU A 78 -18.22 -0.21 -24.35
C LEU A 78 -19.71 -0.08 -24.73
N SER A 79 -20.62 -0.02 -23.75
CA SER A 79 -22.05 0.17 -23.99
C SER A 79 -22.39 1.52 -24.64
N ALA A 80 -21.47 2.49 -24.59
CA ALA A 80 -21.62 3.75 -25.32
C ALA A 80 -21.34 3.61 -26.82
N VAL A 81 -20.69 2.52 -27.23
CA VAL A 81 -20.27 2.25 -28.62
C VAL A 81 -21.03 1.06 -29.21
N ASP A 82 -21.33 0.04 -28.41
CA ASP A 82 -22.11 -1.14 -28.79
C ASP A 82 -23.30 -1.34 -27.83
N SER A 83 -24.51 -1.09 -28.31
CA SER A 83 -25.75 -1.18 -27.52
C SER A 83 -26.10 -2.60 -27.08
N ARG A 84 -25.49 -3.64 -27.66
CA ARG A 84 -25.66 -5.04 -27.24
C ARG A 84 -24.89 -5.35 -25.96
N THR A 85 -23.95 -4.50 -25.56
CA THR A 85 -23.16 -4.68 -24.34
C THR A 85 -24.01 -4.38 -23.11
N GLU A 86 -24.19 -5.40 -22.27
CA GLU A 86 -24.82 -5.25 -20.97
C GLU A 86 -23.82 -4.78 -19.91
N VAL A 87 -24.28 -3.90 -19.02
CA VAL A 87 -23.50 -3.44 -17.86
C VAL A 87 -23.94 -4.20 -16.61
N PRO A 88 -23.11 -5.09 -16.04
CA PRO A 88 -23.51 -5.90 -14.90
C PRO A 88 -23.96 -5.02 -13.70
N PRO A 89 -25.13 -5.27 -13.09
CA PRO A 89 -25.59 -4.49 -11.94
C PRO A 89 -24.61 -4.47 -10.76
N ARG A 90 -24.69 -3.42 -9.93
CA ARG A 90 -23.74 -3.18 -8.83
C ARG A 90 -23.84 -4.16 -7.66
N ARG A 91 -25.03 -4.73 -7.40
CA ARG A 91 -25.34 -5.55 -6.22
C ARG A 91 -25.48 -7.06 -6.49
N ILE A 92 -25.03 -7.56 -7.64
CA ILE A 92 -25.09 -9.00 -7.95
C ILE A 92 -24.22 -9.82 -6.99
N LEU A 93 -23.05 -9.30 -6.60
CA LEU A 93 -22.15 -9.97 -5.65
C LEU A 93 -22.14 -9.21 -4.33
N ASP A 94 -22.66 -9.85 -3.29
CA ASP A 94 -22.63 -9.35 -1.93
C ASP A 94 -21.24 -9.57 -1.31
N ALA A 95 -20.30 -8.72 -1.71
CA ALA A 95 -18.95 -8.69 -1.18
C ALA A 95 -18.76 -7.43 -0.34
N ARG A 96 -19.42 -7.38 0.82
CA ARG A 96 -19.04 -6.40 1.85
C ARG A 96 -17.54 -6.59 2.10
N ARG A 97 -16.74 -5.58 1.76
CA ARG A 97 -15.30 -5.59 1.99
C ARG A 97 -15.08 -5.64 3.49
N ARG A 98 -14.89 -6.84 4.05
CA ARG A 98 -14.40 -6.98 5.43
C ARG A 98 -12.98 -6.42 5.44
N ARG A 99 -12.83 -5.21 5.98
CA ARG A 99 -11.51 -4.59 6.17
C ARG A 99 -10.73 -5.50 7.10
N THR A 100 -9.58 -6.00 6.64
CA THR A 100 -8.69 -6.77 7.51
C THR A 100 -8.13 -5.81 8.55
N ALA A 101 -8.31 -6.14 9.83
CA ALA A 101 -7.71 -5.37 10.91
C ALA A 101 -6.19 -5.25 10.68
N PRO A 102 -5.61 -4.05 10.79
CA PRO A 102 -4.18 -3.88 10.69
C PRO A 102 -3.49 -4.54 11.88
N HIS A 103 -2.27 -5.02 11.69
CA HIS A 103 -1.42 -5.40 12.81
C HIS A 103 -0.75 -4.15 13.38
N ILE A 104 -0.99 -3.85 14.66
CA ILE A 104 -0.29 -2.77 15.36
C ILE A 104 0.97 -3.36 16.00
N TYR A 105 2.12 -3.07 15.39
CA TYR A 105 3.43 -3.40 15.95
C TYR A 105 3.70 -2.63 17.24
N THR A 106 4.21 -3.34 18.24
CA THR A 106 4.84 -2.76 19.43
C THR A 106 6.30 -2.40 19.15
N ASP A 107 6.90 -1.53 19.97
CA ASP A 107 8.31 -1.15 19.85
C ASP A 107 9.23 -2.37 19.92
N GLN A 108 8.97 -3.29 20.87
CA GLN A 108 9.70 -4.55 20.96
C GLN A 108 9.58 -5.42 19.69
N GLN A 109 8.41 -5.43 19.03
CA GLN A 109 8.26 -6.14 17.76
C GLN A 109 9.06 -5.45 16.64
N ILE A 110 9.07 -4.12 16.60
CA ILE A 110 9.85 -3.35 15.63
C ILE A 110 11.34 -3.62 15.82
N GLU A 111 11.85 -3.54 17.04
CA GLU A 111 13.25 -3.83 17.39
C GLU A 111 13.65 -5.24 16.95
N ARG A 112 12.83 -6.25 17.29
CA ARG A 112 13.08 -7.64 16.88
C ARG A 112 13.06 -7.80 15.35
N LEU A 113 12.16 -7.11 14.65
CA LEU A 113 12.10 -7.13 13.19
C LEU A 113 13.34 -6.49 12.55
N ILE A 114 13.86 -5.39 13.11
CA ILE A 114 15.09 -4.73 12.65
C ILE A 114 16.29 -5.62 12.95
N ALA A 115 16.38 -6.20 14.15
CA ALA A 115 17.47 -7.09 14.55
C ALA A 115 17.54 -8.34 13.65
N GLU A 116 16.41 -9.01 13.42
CA GLU A 116 16.34 -10.16 12.53
C GLU A 116 16.68 -9.79 11.08
N ALA A 117 16.27 -8.61 10.61
CA ALA A 117 16.63 -8.12 9.29
C ALA A 117 18.15 -7.90 9.14
N SER A 118 18.81 -7.40 10.20
CA SER A 118 20.26 -7.20 10.24
C SER A 118 21.06 -8.49 10.24
N GLN A 119 20.41 -9.65 10.43
CA GLN A 119 21.04 -10.98 10.38
C GLN A 119 20.73 -11.73 9.06
N LEU A 120 20.10 -11.08 8.08
CA LEU A 120 19.79 -11.74 6.81
C LEU A 120 21.08 -12.20 6.09
N PRO A 121 21.13 -13.45 5.61
CA PRO A 121 22.28 -13.94 4.84
C PRO A 121 22.53 -13.08 3.60
N SER A 122 23.74 -12.54 3.49
CA SER A 122 24.12 -11.55 2.49
C SER A 122 25.62 -11.69 2.18
N PRO A 123 25.99 -12.15 0.98
CA PRO A 123 27.40 -12.21 0.59
C PRO A 123 28.15 -10.89 0.76
N THR A 124 27.50 -9.75 0.56
CA THR A 124 28.12 -8.42 0.70
C THR A 124 27.73 -7.68 1.98
N GLY A 125 26.80 -8.22 2.77
CA GLY A 125 26.16 -7.52 3.90
C GLY A 125 25.08 -6.50 3.50
N LEU A 126 24.95 -6.15 2.22
CA LEU A 126 24.04 -5.09 1.75
C LEU A 126 22.56 -5.44 1.95
N ARG A 127 22.18 -6.71 1.80
CA ARG A 127 20.81 -7.15 2.01
C ARG A 127 20.39 -6.92 3.45
N ALA A 128 21.18 -7.36 4.42
CA ALA A 128 20.87 -7.18 5.83
C ALA A 128 20.65 -5.70 6.15
N LEU A 129 21.62 -4.88 5.75
CA LEU A 129 21.59 -3.43 5.90
C LEU A 129 20.36 -2.79 5.23
N THR A 130 20.03 -3.18 4.00
CA THR A 130 18.87 -2.62 3.29
C THR A 130 17.55 -2.95 3.96
N TYR A 131 17.38 -4.18 4.44
CA TYR A 131 16.12 -4.60 5.05
C TYR A 131 15.94 -4.02 6.46
N SER A 132 17.00 -3.91 7.26
CA SER A 132 16.93 -3.25 8.56
C SER A 132 16.62 -1.76 8.41
N THR A 133 17.28 -1.06 7.46
CA THR A 133 16.96 0.34 7.13
C THR A 133 15.54 0.50 6.60
N LEU A 134 15.05 -0.38 5.71
CA LEU A 134 13.68 -0.31 5.20
C LEU A 134 12.65 -0.43 6.34
N ILE A 135 12.83 -1.40 7.24
CA ILE A 135 11.90 -1.63 8.35
C ILE A 135 11.91 -0.44 9.32
N GLY A 136 13.11 0.00 9.74
CA GLY A 136 13.26 1.17 10.62
C GLY A 136 12.66 2.43 10.02
N LEU A 137 12.93 2.70 8.74
CA LEU A 137 12.36 3.84 8.04
C LEU A 137 10.82 3.79 8.02
N LEU A 138 10.22 2.64 7.70
CA LEU A 138 8.75 2.51 7.68
C LEU A 138 8.13 2.69 9.06
N ALA A 139 8.77 2.17 10.11
CA ALA A 139 8.32 2.32 11.49
C ALA A 139 8.38 3.78 11.94
N ALA A 140 9.49 4.47 11.66
CA ALA A 140 9.73 5.84 12.11
C ALA A 140 8.93 6.91 11.35
N THR A 141 8.48 6.63 10.12
CA THR A 141 7.89 7.65 9.23
C THR A 141 6.48 7.34 8.75
N GLY A 142 5.97 6.13 8.98
CA GLY A 142 4.66 5.70 8.46
C GLY A 142 4.52 5.84 6.93
N LEU A 143 5.63 5.89 6.19
CA LEU A 143 5.62 5.90 4.73
C LEU A 143 4.91 4.65 4.21
N ARG A 144 4.26 4.77 3.04
CA ARG A 144 3.81 3.57 2.35
C ARG A 144 5.06 2.79 1.90
N PRO A 145 5.04 1.45 1.90
CA PRO A 145 6.18 0.66 1.41
C PRO A 145 6.58 1.03 -0.03
N GLY A 146 5.61 1.34 -0.88
CA GLY A 146 5.89 1.80 -2.24
C GLY A 146 6.58 3.17 -2.32
N GLU A 147 6.36 4.06 -1.36
CA GLU A 147 7.01 5.38 -1.30
C GLU A 147 8.47 5.21 -0.88
N ALA A 148 8.73 4.48 0.21
CA ALA A 148 10.10 4.18 0.66
C ALA A 148 10.94 3.47 -0.42
N LEU A 149 10.35 2.49 -1.11
CA LEU A 149 11.03 1.77 -2.20
C LEU A 149 11.22 2.60 -3.48
N ALA A 150 10.47 3.70 -3.64
CA ALA A 150 10.56 4.58 -4.79
C ALA A 150 11.56 5.74 -4.61
N LEU A 151 12.03 6.00 -3.38
CA LEU A 151 13.03 7.03 -3.11
C LEU A 151 14.26 6.84 -4.01
N ASP A 152 14.66 7.92 -4.66
CA ASP A 152 15.99 8.09 -5.24
C ASP A 152 16.93 8.73 -4.22
N ARG A 153 18.23 8.64 -4.47
CA ARG A 153 19.26 9.30 -3.65
C ARG A 153 19.02 10.81 -3.56
N SER A 154 18.58 11.43 -4.66
CA SER A 154 18.23 12.85 -4.71
C SER A 154 17.00 13.22 -3.88
N ASP A 155 16.19 12.24 -3.50
CA ASP A 155 14.99 12.47 -2.68
C ASP A 155 15.31 12.48 -1.19
N VAL A 156 16.52 12.10 -0.80
CA VAL A 156 16.92 11.94 0.60
C VAL A 156 17.93 13.03 0.93
N ASP A 157 17.42 14.16 1.43
CA ASP A 157 18.24 15.25 1.95
C ASP A 157 18.67 14.91 3.37
N LEU A 158 19.84 14.26 3.48
CA LEU A 158 20.41 13.89 4.77
C LEU A 158 20.88 15.12 5.54
N ALA A 159 21.33 16.20 4.89
CA ALA A 159 21.78 17.40 5.58
C ALA A 159 20.66 18.03 6.41
N ASN A 160 19.46 18.11 5.83
CA ASN A 160 18.29 18.70 6.50
C ASN A 160 17.34 17.68 7.14
N GLY A 161 17.60 16.37 6.98
CA GLY A 161 16.71 15.32 7.49
C GLY A 161 15.34 15.31 6.80
N ILE A 162 15.29 15.51 5.48
CA ILE A 162 14.04 15.64 4.72
C ILE A 162 13.97 14.59 3.62
N LEU A 163 12.83 13.87 3.54
CA LEU A 163 12.51 12.97 2.45
C LEU A 163 11.51 13.61 1.49
N SER A 164 11.85 13.65 0.20
CA SER A 164 11.03 14.16 -0.88
C SER A 164 10.20 13.05 -1.51
N ILE A 165 8.94 12.91 -1.08
CA ILE A 165 8.07 11.85 -1.59
C ILE A 165 7.40 12.33 -2.88
N ARG A 166 7.93 11.87 -4.03
CA ARG A 166 7.42 12.21 -5.37
C ARG A 166 6.33 11.24 -5.82
N GLN A 167 5.39 11.75 -6.63
CA GLN A 167 4.41 10.95 -7.40
C GLN A 167 3.70 9.85 -6.57
N THR A 168 3.11 10.24 -5.45
CA THR A 168 2.28 9.34 -4.64
C THR A 168 1.05 8.87 -5.42
N LYS A 169 0.22 7.98 -4.84
CA LYS A 169 -1.11 7.69 -5.41
C LYS A 169 -1.83 9.04 -5.58
N PHE A 170 -2.25 9.36 -6.81
CA PHE A 170 -2.84 10.65 -7.23
C PHE A 170 -1.87 11.80 -7.55
N GLY A 171 -0.57 11.53 -7.72
CA GLY A 171 0.39 12.51 -8.27
C GLY A 171 0.80 13.63 -7.31
N LYS A 172 0.43 13.56 -6.04
CA LYS A 172 0.84 14.55 -5.02
C LYS A 172 2.28 14.28 -4.56
N SER A 173 3.03 15.36 -4.33
CA SER A 173 4.34 15.34 -3.69
C SER A 173 4.25 15.92 -2.28
N ARG A 174 5.10 15.46 -1.36
CA ARG A 174 5.21 16.01 -0.01
C ARG A 174 6.61 15.85 0.55
N PHE A 175 6.98 16.73 1.48
CA PHE A 175 8.18 16.57 2.29
C PHE A 175 7.84 15.85 3.60
N VAL A 176 8.72 14.94 4.00
CA VAL A 176 8.60 14.14 5.22
C VAL A 176 9.87 14.38 6.03
N PRO A 177 9.83 15.23 7.07
CA PRO A 177 10.96 15.36 7.99
C PRO A 177 11.15 14.06 8.78
N VAL A 178 12.40 13.75 9.10
CA VAL A 178 12.79 12.61 9.93
C VAL A 178 13.58 13.08 11.14
N GLU A 179 13.47 12.34 12.25
CA GLU A 179 14.26 12.61 13.45
C GLU A 179 15.74 12.29 13.24
N ASP A 180 16.61 12.88 14.07
CA ASP A 180 18.06 12.72 14.00
C ASP A 180 18.51 11.25 14.07
N SER A 181 17.82 10.44 14.88
CA SER A 181 18.05 8.99 14.96
C SER A 181 17.82 8.28 13.64
N THR A 182 16.74 8.66 12.93
CA THR A 182 16.41 8.12 11.61
C THR A 182 17.36 8.63 10.56
N ARG A 183 17.71 9.92 10.59
CA ARG A 183 18.74 10.51 9.70
C ARG A 183 20.06 9.75 9.83
N GLY A 184 20.56 9.54 11.05
CA GLY A 184 21.81 8.83 11.29
C GLY A 184 21.79 7.40 10.75
N ALA A 185 20.66 6.69 10.90
CA ALA A 185 20.49 5.35 10.32
C ALA A 185 20.48 5.37 8.77
N LEU A 186 19.92 6.40 8.15
CA LEU A 186 19.91 6.59 6.69
C LEU A 186 21.30 7.00 6.16
N GLU A 187 22.05 7.82 6.89
CA GLU A 187 23.44 8.18 6.59
C GLU A 187 24.34 6.95 6.62
N HIS A 188 24.28 6.18 7.70
CA HIS A 188 25.02 4.93 7.84
C HIS A 188 24.69 3.96 6.69
N TYR A 189 23.40 3.83 6.35
CA TYR A 189 22.98 3.04 5.20
C TYR A 189 23.61 3.55 3.89
N ALA A 190 23.52 4.86 3.64
CA ALA A 190 24.00 5.47 2.40
C ALA A 190 25.51 5.28 2.22
N GLN A 191 26.29 5.51 3.27
CA GLN A 191 27.74 5.33 3.28
C GLN A 191 28.10 3.87 2.98
N ARG A 192 27.59 2.93 3.76
CA ARG A 192 27.88 1.50 3.60
C ARG A 192 27.41 0.96 2.25
N ARG A 193 26.25 1.41 1.76
CA ARG A 193 25.76 1.07 0.42
C ARG A 193 26.77 1.50 -0.64
N ASP A 194 27.29 2.72 -0.55
CA ASP A 194 28.18 3.28 -1.57
C ASP A 194 29.59 2.65 -1.52
N GLU A 195 30.05 2.25 -0.33
CA GLU A 195 31.26 1.42 -0.17
C GLU A 195 31.09 0.01 -0.80
N LEU A 196 29.94 -0.63 -0.58
CA LEU A 196 29.66 -1.99 -1.08
C LEU A 196 29.26 -2.02 -2.57
N CYS A 197 28.80 -0.90 -3.11
CA CYS A 197 28.38 -0.73 -4.51
C CYS A 197 29.20 0.39 -5.18
N SER A 198 30.50 0.14 -5.38
CA SER A 198 31.44 1.10 -5.97
C SER A 198 31.01 1.63 -7.34
N HIS A 199 30.29 0.85 -8.13
CA HIS A 199 29.74 1.26 -9.41
C HIS A 199 28.24 1.56 -9.26
N ARG A 200 27.85 2.81 -9.49
CA ARG A 200 26.45 3.23 -9.43
C ARG A 200 25.65 2.58 -10.57
N ARG A 201 24.77 1.64 -10.22
CA ARG A 201 23.86 0.95 -11.17
C ARG A 201 22.41 1.47 -11.12
N SER A 202 22.09 2.29 -10.13
CA SER A 202 20.73 2.78 -9.89
C SER A 202 20.73 4.07 -9.08
N GLU A 203 19.82 4.98 -9.42
CA GLU A 203 19.53 6.18 -8.62
C GLU A 203 18.74 5.88 -7.35
N ALA A 204 18.23 4.65 -7.20
CA ALA A 204 17.44 4.26 -6.04
C ALA A 204 18.22 4.42 -4.74
N PHE A 205 17.56 4.94 -3.71
CA PHE A 205 18.14 5.00 -2.37
C PHE A 205 18.29 3.60 -1.80
N LEU A 206 17.18 2.85 -1.67
CA LEU A 206 17.18 1.45 -1.21
C LEU A 206 17.43 0.47 -2.36
N VAL A 207 18.54 -0.26 -2.29
CA VAL A 207 18.99 -1.20 -3.33
C VAL A 207 19.03 -2.64 -2.82
N SER A 208 18.81 -3.59 -3.73
CA SER A 208 19.03 -5.01 -3.47
C SER A 208 20.52 -5.37 -3.45
N GLU A 209 20.85 -6.61 -3.08
CA GLU A 209 22.21 -7.17 -3.15
C GLU A 209 22.91 -6.97 -4.51
N LYS A 210 22.13 -6.81 -5.59
CA LYS A 210 22.64 -6.59 -6.95
C LYS A 210 22.98 -5.12 -7.26
N GLY A 211 22.81 -4.21 -6.30
CA GLY A 211 23.00 -2.77 -6.47
C GLY A 211 21.90 -2.06 -7.28
N ILE A 212 20.77 -2.74 -7.54
CA ILE A 212 19.61 -2.18 -8.26
C ILE A 212 18.44 -1.95 -7.29
N ARG A 213 17.51 -1.05 -7.63
CA ARG A 213 16.32 -0.74 -6.83
C ARG A 213 15.67 -1.99 -6.21
N LEU A 214 15.39 -1.92 -4.92
CA LEU A 214 14.71 -3.00 -4.21
C LEU A 214 13.27 -3.19 -4.74
N ALA A 215 12.99 -4.34 -5.32
CA ALA A 215 11.67 -4.65 -5.85
C ALA A 215 10.64 -4.89 -4.74
N GLY A 216 9.45 -4.29 -4.84
CA GLY A 216 8.41 -4.41 -3.82
C GLY A 216 7.91 -5.83 -3.56
N PHE A 217 7.94 -6.72 -4.56
CA PHE A 217 7.65 -8.13 -4.33
C PHE A 217 8.73 -8.81 -3.48
N ALA A 218 10.01 -8.53 -3.76
CA ALA A 218 11.12 -9.04 -2.97
C ALA A 218 11.03 -8.52 -1.52
N ALA A 219 10.74 -7.23 -1.35
CA ALA A 219 10.57 -6.61 -0.04
C ALA A 219 9.50 -7.33 0.80
N ARG A 220 8.30 -7.51 0.23
CA ARG A 220 7.19 -8.22 0.90
C ARG A 220 7.52 -9.68 1.21
N ARG A 221 8.19 -10.37 0.31
CA ARG A 221 8.56 -11.78 0.49
C ARG A 221 9.63 -11.95 1.56
N THR A 222 10.60 -11.06 1.64
CA THR A 222 11.63 -11.12 2.69
C THR A 222 11.06 -10.72 4.04
N PHE A 223 10.22 -9.68 4.09
CA PHE A 223 9.49 -9.34 5.32
C PHE A 223 8.66 -10.53 5.84
N ALA A 224 7.95 -11.23 4.95
CA ALA A 224 7.22 -12.44 5.30
C ALA A 224 8.08 -13.51 5.99
N LYS A 225 9.32 -13.70 5.52
CA LYS A 225 10.26 -14.66 6.11
C LYS A 225 10.71 -14.22 7.50
N ILE A 226 11.08 -12.94 7.65
CA ILE A 226 11.47 -12.35 8.94
C ILE A 226 10.31 -12.48 9.94
N SER A 227 9.10 -12.08 9.56
CA SER A 227 7.92 -12.21 10.42
C SER A 227 7.60 -13.66 10.80
N CYS A 228 7.87 -14.62 9.91
CA CYS A 228 7.71 -16.04 10.20
C CYS A 228 8.76 -16.52 11.22
N ALA A 229 10.04 -16.13 11.05
CA ALA A 229 11.12 -16.48 11.95
C ALA A 229 10.87 -15.96 13.38
N LEU A 230 10.23 -14.79 13.51
CA LEU A 230 9.89 -14.18 14.80
C LEU A 230 8.57 -14.67 15.41
N GLY A 231 7.86 -15.61 14.75
CA GLY A 231 6.58 -16.12 15.21
C GLY A 231 5.39 -15.17 15.03
N LEU A 232 5.56 -14.05 14.33
CA LEU A 232 4.50 -13.08 14.04
C LEU A 232 3.54 -13.55 12.94
N ARG A 233 3.88 -14.64 12.26
CA ARG A 233 3.17 -15.16 11.11
C ARG A 233 3.30 -16.68 11.04
N PRO A 234 2.21 -17.41 10.76
CA PRO A 234 2.29 -18.85 10.52
C PRO A 234 3.07 -19.13 9.24
N GLN A 235 3.80 -20.25 9.23
CA GLN A 235 4.50 -20.70 8.03
C GLN A 235 3.47 -20.94 6.91
N ALA A 236 3.67 -20.27 5.79
CA ALA A 236 2.76 -20.40 4.66
C ALA A 236 2.99 -21.73 3.96
N GLU A 237 1.91 -22.46 3.72
CA GLU A 237 1.93 -23.59 2.79
C GLU A 237 2.17 -23.07 1.36
N ARG A 238 3.14 -23.65 0.67
CA ARG A 238 3.55 -23.31 -0.72
C ARG A 238 4.20 -21.92 -0.86
N ARG A 239 4.55 -21.52 -2.10
CA ARG A 239 5.23 -20.24 -2.46
C ARG A 239 4.42 -18.96 -2.17
N ARG A 240 3.38 -19.00 -1.33
CA ARG A 240 2.53 -17.86 -1.00
C ARG A 240 3.09 -17.11 0.22
N ILE A 241 2.79 -15.82 0.30
CA ILE A 241 3.19 -14.97 1.43
C ILE A 241 2.37 -15.31 2.70
N GLY A 242 1.20 -15.94 2.56
CA GLY A 242 0.33 -16.32 3.68
C GLY A 242 -0.42 -15.12 4.29
N ARG A 243 -1.10 -15.37 5.42
CA ARG A 243 -1.75 -14.33 6.23
C ARG A 243 -0.83 -13.91 7.37
N GLY A 244 -0.83 -12.64 7.73
CA GLY A 244 -0.07 -12.10 8.85
C GLY A 244 0.28 -10.62 8.66
N PRO A 245 1.10 -10.06 9.56
CA PRO A 245 1.48 -8.65 9.56
C PRO A 245 2.18 -8.26 8.25
N ARG A 246 1.99 -7.02 7.76
CA ARG A 246 2.47 -6.57 6.45
C ARG A 246 3.31 -5.31 6.61
N LEU A 247 4.22 -5.06 5.66
CA LEU A 247 4.99 -3.80 5.60
C LEU A 247 4.10 -2.53 5.64
N GLN A 248 2.88 -2.60 5.08
CA GLN A 248 1.95 -1.47 5.11
C GLN A 248 1.34 -1.22 6.48
N ASP A 249 1.42 -2.19 7.40
CA ASP A 249 0.87 -2.09 8.74
C ASP A 249 1.75 -1.23 9.66
N PHE A 250 3.04 -1.01 9.32
CA PHE A 250 3.89 -0.03 10.03
C PHE A 250 3.31 1.38 9.99
N ARG A 251 2.66 1.75 8.88
CA ARG A 251 1.96 3.02 8.77
C ARG A 251 0.77 3.11 9.73
N HIS A 252 0.10 1.98 9.97
CA HIS A 252 -0.99 1.91 10.94
C HIS A 252 -0.44 2.07 12.35
N SER A 253 0.63 1.35 12.70
CA SER A 253 1.35 1.56 13.96
C SER A 253 1.79 3.00 14.17
N PHE A 254 2.46 3.62 13.20
CA PHE A 254 2.94 4.99 13.30
C PHE A 254 1.82 5.98 13.58
N ALA A 255 0.74 5.91 12.78
CA ALA A 255 -0.39 6.82 12.93
C ALA A 255 -1.13 6.60 14.26
N THR A 256 -1.33 5.34 14.65
CA THR A 256 -1.95 4.98 15.94
C THR A 256 -1.10 5.47 17.12
N GLY A 257 0.20 5.19 17.12
CA GLY A 257 1.12 5.62 18.19
C GLY A 257 1.12 7.13 18.35
N ARG A 258 1.19 7.88 17.24
CA ARG A 258 1.14 9.34 17.27
C ARG A 258 -0.18 9.88 17.83
N LEU A 259 -1.31 9.26 17.47
CA LEU A 259 -2.62 9.63 18.03
C LEU A 259 -2.67 9.35 19.54
N VAL A 260 -2.19 8.19 19.98
CA VAL A 260 -2.13 7.83 21.41
C VAL A 260 -1.27 8.84 22.18
N GLU A 261 -0.09 9.20 21.66
CA GLU A 261 0.79 10.22 22.25
C GLU A 261 0.07 11.56 22.39
N TRP A 262 -0.63 12.02 21.34
CA TRP A 262 -1.35 13.28 21.36
C TRP A 262 -2.53 13.28 22.33
N TYR A 263 -3.28 12.19 22.40
CA TYR A 263 -4.35 12.03 23.39
C TYR A 263 -3.79 12.09 24.82
N ARG A 264 -2.70 11.37 25.09
CA ARG A 264 -2.04 11.37 26.42
C ARG A 264 -1.43 12.73 26.77
N ALA A 265 -0.97 13.48 25.78
CA ALA A 265 -0.44 14.84 25.95
C ALA A 265 -1.54 15.92 26.06
N GLY A 266 -2.82 15.56 25.88
CA GLY A 266 -3.95 16.49 25.95
C GLY A 266 -4.01 17.49 24.79
N LEU A 267 -3.40 17.18 23.64
CA LEU A 267 -3.41 18.05 22.46
C LEU A 267 -4.79 18.07 21.79
N ASP A 268 -5.10 19.17 21.09
CA ASP A 268 -6.32 19.27 20.29
C ASP A 268 -6.19 18.42 19.01
N ILE A 269 -6.76 17.21 19.08
CA ILE A 269 -6.72 16.24 17.99
C ILE A 269 -7.33 16.79 16.69
N LYS A 270 -8.31 17.71 16.77
CA LYS A 270 -8.92 18.31 15.57
C LYS A 270 -7.91 19.17 14.80
N GLN A 271 -6.99 19.82 15.51
CA GLN A 271 -5.92 20.63 14.91
C GLN A 271 -4.73 19.79 14.44
N GLU A 272 -4.41 18.70 15.13
CA GLU A 272 -3.27 17.84 14.81
C GLU A 272 -3.56 16.84 13.67
N LEU A 273 -4.80 16.37 13.54
CA LEU A 273 -5.22 15.42 12.50
C LEU A 273 -4.91 15.88 11.06
N PRO A 274 -5.17 17.14 10.65
CA PRO A 274 -4.78 17.63 9.33
C PRO A 274 -3.27 17.60 9.07
N LYS A 275 -2.45 17.83 10.11
CA LYS A 275 -0.98 17.75 10.01
C LYS A 275 -0.55 16.32 9.76
N LEU A 276 -1.09 15.36 10.52
CA LEU A 276 -0.84 13.93 10.31
C LEU A 276 -1.32 13.47 8.93
N ALA A 277 -2.50 13.89 8.51
CA ALA A 277 -3.05 13.56 7.19
C ALA A 277 -2.13 14.05 6.06
N THR A 278 -1.59 15.26 6.18
CA THR A 278 -0.63 15.85 5.23
C THR A 278 0.68 15.07 5.24
N TYR A 279 1.25 14.82 6.41
CA TYR A 279 2.48 14.02 6.60
C TYR A 279 2.35 12.61 6.01
N LEU A 280 1.19 11.98 6.19
CA LEU A 280 0.89 10.66 5.65
C LEU A 280 0.52 10.71 4.16
N GLY A 281 0.15 11.85 3.59
CA GLY A 281 -0.32 11.95 2.20
C GLY A 281 -1.72 11.37 1.99
N HIS A 282 -2.63 11.64 2.93
CA HIS A 282 -4.05 11.35 2.80
C HIS A 282 -4.73 12.37 1.88
N VAL A 283 -5.61 11.88 1.02
CA VAL A 283 -6.43 12.73 0.15
C VAL A 283 -7.66 13.25 0.90
N ASP A 284 -8.04 12.57 1.99
CA ASP A 284 -9.19 12.85 2.82
C ASP A 284 -8.85 12.49 4.28
N VAL A 285 -9.22 13.37 5.22
CA VAL A 285 -9.07 13.18 6.68
C VAL A 285 -9.87 11.99 7.18
N GLY A 286 -10.95 11.58 6.49
CA GLY A 286 -11.70 10.35 6.77
C GLY A 286 -10.84 9.08 6.70
N LEU A 287 -9.73 9.10 5.96
CA LEU A 287 -8.74 8.01 5.96
C LEU A 287 -7.90 7.96 7.24
N THR A 288 -7.84 9.07 7.96
CA THR A 288 -7.18 9.19 9.27
C THR A 288 -8.10 8.75 10.41
N TYR A 289 -9.42 9.01 10.29
CA TYR A 289 -10.42 8.46 11.23
C TYR A 289 -10.41 6.92 11.29
N TRP A 290 -10.01 6.26 10.21
CA TRP A 290 -9.87 4.81 10.18
C TRP A 290 -8.86 4.26 11.22
N TYR A 291 -7.85 5.04 11.61
CA TYR A 291 -6.90 4.60 12.66
C TYR A 291 -7.56 4.55 14.04
N ILE A 292 -8.53 5.45 14.29
CA ILE A 292 -9.26 5.54 15.56
C ILE A 292 -10.19 4.32 15.71
N GLU A 293 -10.96 4.00 14.67
CA GLU A 293 -11.89 2.86 14.69
C GLU A 293 -11.20 1.48 14.78
N ALA A 294 -9.94 1.40 14.36
CA ALA A 294 -9.22 0.13 14.26
C ALA A 294 -8.54 -0.32 15.56
N VAL A 295 -8.48 0.54 16.59
CA VAL A 295 -7.69 0.29 17.81
C VAL A 295 -8.54 0.55 19.06
N PRO A 296 -8.84 -0.48 19.88
CA PRO A 296 -9.69 -0.34 21.07
C PRO A 296 -9.20 0.73 22.06
N GLU A 297 -7.89 0.85 22.26
CA GLU A 297 -7.31 1.90 23.11
C GLU A 297 -7.61 3.30 22.59
N LEU A 298 -7.54 3.53 21.27
CA LEU A 298 -7.89 4.84 20.69
C LEU A 298 -9.39 5.11 20.78
N LEU A 299 -10.23 4.07 20.65
CA LEU A 299 -11.67 4.21 20.87
C LEU A 299 -11.98 4.62 22.32
N GLN A 300 -11.28 4.03 23.28
CA GLN A 300 -11.42 4.39 24.69
C GLN A 300 -10.93 5.82 24.96
N LEU A 301 -9.71 6.17 24.54
CA LEU A 301 -9.17 7.53 24.67
C LEU A 301 -10.05 8.59 23.99
N ALA A 302 -10.63 8.27 22.83
CA ALA A 302 -11.56 9.16 22.13
C ALA A 302 -12.92 9.28 22.82
N SER A 303 -13.37 8.24 23.53
CA SER A 303 -14.62 8.25 24.31
C SER A 303 -14.46 9.03 25.61
N ASP A 304 -13.28 8.97 26.21
CA ASP A 304 -12.92 9.67 27.45
C ASP A 304 -12.55 11.14 27.19
N TYR A 305 -12.27 11.52 25.94
CA TYR A 305 -12.00 12.90 25.56
C TYR A 305 -13.29 13.71 25.63
N PRO A 306 -13.40 14.74 26.50
CA PRO A 306 -14.62 15.50 26.63
C PRO A 306 -14.95 16.14 25.28
N CYS A 307 -16.13 15.84 24.76
CA CYS A 307 -16.70 16.62 23.66
C CYS A 307 -16.86 18.04 24.19
N VAL A 308 -15.90 18.92 23.91
CA VAL A 308 -16.03 20.34 24.22
C VAL A 308 -17.31 20.82 23.56
N GLN A 309 -18.34 21.04 24.37
CA GLN A 309 -19.57 21.68 23.94
C GLN A 309 -19.16 23.01 23.31
N LEU A 310 -19.56 23.21 22.05
CA LEU A 310 -19.46 24.52 21.42
C LEU A 310 -20.27 25.50 22.30
N PRO A 311 -19.69 26.65 22.71
CA PRO A 311 -20.50 27.72 23.27
C PRO A 311 -21.41 28.23 22.16
N GLY A 312 -22.72 27.94 22.22
CA GLY A 312 -23.69 28.51 21.29
C GLY A 312 -24.87 27.65 20.84
N GLY A 313 -25.16 26.52 21.48
CA GLY A 313 -26.39 25.75 21.22
C GLY A 313 -27.25 25.66 22.47
N GLU A 314 -28.09 26.66 22.71
CA GLU A 314 -29.18 26.59 23.69
C GLU A 314 -30.44 25.96 23.06
N PRO A 315 -31.40 25.47 23.89
CA PRO A 315 -32.05 24.16 23.76
C PRO A 315 -33.08 23.97 22.64
#